data_AF-A0A966WWA0-F1
#
_entry.id   AF-A0A966WWA0-F1
#
_cell.length_a   1.000
_cell.length_b   1.000
_cell.length_c   1.000
_cell.angle_alpha   90.00
_cell.angle_beta   90.00
_cell.angle_gamma   90.00
#
_symmetry.space_group_name_H-M   'P 1'
#
loop_
_entity.id
_entity.type
_entity.pdbx_description
1 polymer ?
#
loop_
_entity_poly.entity_id
_entity_poly.type
_entity_poly.pdbx_seq_one_letter_code
_entity_poly.pdbx_strand_id
1 'polypeptide(L)'
;MGLTAVGMTAVGMTPAALAAPAQPGACTAPMQGRYAVMTMGTVKEQLRTSPTASLRQERWLPGGVISGELTERVGRSSRSATYQGTVTLVGTCLVRLERQLPWGRQVSEAVLDGKGRPLYSLDRGAGTVITGRWLPMAPGSCKAADLNGTVLSSQVGMNGQNGGWTPNAVVQREQWRDGSVQGVALASNNGVGETVGYSGRLTLDANGCWGNLTERDTKGVAYNYRALIVKGRAGARGYFYLQSDPADLTVGWLVRD
;
A
#
# COMPACT_ATOMS: atom_id res chain seq x y z
N MET A 1 -8.01 32.31 -82.80
CA MET A 1 -8.79 31.72 -81.69
C MET A 1 -7.79 31.17 -80.68
N GLY A 2 -7.55 31.90 -79.58
CA GLY A 2 -6.64 31.47 -78.52
C GLY A 2 -7.39 31.55 -77.19
N LEU A 3 -7.63 30.40 -76.57
CA LEU A 3 -8.19 30.27 -75.22
C LEU A 3 -7.04 30.32 -74.21
N THR A 4 -7.08 31.32 -73.33
CA THR A 4 -6.21 31.44 -72.15
C THR A 4 -6.80 30.64 -71.00
N ALA A 5 -6.06 29.63 -70.52
CA ALA A 5 -6.44 28.79 -69.39
C ALA A 5 -6.15 29.49 -68.05
N VAL A 6 -7.14 29.48 -67.14
CA VAL A 6 -7.05 29.99 -65.77
C VAL A 6 -6.39 28.95 -64.88
N GLY A 7 -5.27 29.29 -64.25
CA GLY A 7 -4.58 28.43 -63.29
C GLY A 7 -5.24 28.47 -61.91
N MET A 8 -5.71 27.31 -61.43
CA MET A 8 -6.14 27.11 -60.05
C MET A 8 -4.92 27.01 -59.13
N THR A 9 -4.83 27.91 -58.15
CA THR A 9 -3.88 27.82 -57.05
C THR A 9 -4.45 26.89 -55.98
N ALA A 10 -3.82 25.73 -55.80
CA ALA A 10 -4.11 24.83 -54.70
C ALA A 10 -3.54 25.40 -53.39
N VAL A 11 -4.42 25.73 -52.44
CA VAL A 11 -4.03 26.11 -51.07
C VAL A 11 -3.59 24.83 -50.35
N GLY A 12 -2.29 24.67 -50.20
CA GLY A 12 -1.71 23.59 -49.39
C GLY A 12 -2.00 23.84 -47.91
N MET A 13 -2.95 23.11 -47.33
CA MET A 13 -3.09 23.00 -45.89
C MET A 13 -1.91 22.19 -45.34
N THR A 14 -1.02 22.83 -44.59
CA THR A 14 -0.01 22.12 -43.81
C THR A 14 -0.69 21.37 -42.67
N PRO A 15 -0.47 20.06 -42.50
CA PRO A 15 -0.97 19.35 -41.33
C PRO A 15 -0.32 19.94 -40.08
N ALA A 16 -1.14 20.36 -39.13
CA ALA A 16 -0.68 20.75 -37.81
C ALA A 16 0.04 19.53 -37.18
N ALA A 17 1.36 19.60 -37.10
CA ALA A 17 2.15 18.60 -36.39
C ALA A 17 1.70 18.65 -34.92
N LEU A 18 0.95 17.62 -34.50
CA LEU A 18 0.69 17.37 -33.09
C LEU A 18 2.06 17.27 -32.41
N ALA A 19 2.38 18.26 -31.57
CA ALA A 19 3.59 18.24 -30.78
C ALA A 19 3.61 16.93 -29.98
N ALA A 20 4.68 16.15 -30.14
CA ALA A 20 4.88 14.97 -29.33
C ALA A 20 4.78 15.37 -27.85
N PRO A 21 4.12 14.56 -26.99
CA PRO A 21 4.05 14.87 -25.57
C PRO A 21 5.46 15.11 -25.05
N ALA A 22 5.63 16.21 -24.30
CA ALA A 22 6.92 16.60 -23.73
C ALA A 22 7.59 15.38 -23.09
N GLN A 23 8.85 15.11 -23.46
CA GLN A 23 9.57 13.98 -22.89
C GLN A 23 9.56 14.13 -21.36
N PRO A 24 9.18 13.08 -20.61
CA PRO A 24 9.16 13.16 -19.16
C PRO A 24 10.56 13.55 -18.68
N GLY A 25 10.62 14.56 -17.80
CA GLY A 25 11.87 15.05 -17.24
C GLY A 25 12.70 13.92 -16.62
N ALA A 26 14.03 14.09 -16.61
CA ALA A 26 14.95 13.13 -16.02
C ALA A 26 14.51 12.76 -14.60
N CYS A 27 14.48 11.45 -14.29
CA CYS A 27 14.01 11.03 -12.99
C CYS A 27 14.97 11.47 -11.89
N THR A 28 14.42 12.07 -10.84
CA THR A 28 15.17 12.39 -9.63
C THR A 28 15.70 11.09 -8.99
N ALA A 29 16.89 11.16 -8.39
CA ALA A 29 17.44 10.06 -7.62
C ALA A 29 16.44 9.55 -6.55
N PRO A 30 16.47 8.24 -6.20
CA PRO A 30 15.60 7.68 -5.18
C PRO A 30 15.66 8.49 -3.88
N MET A 31 14.50 8.97 -3.42
CA MET A 31 14.43 9.84 -2.25
C MET A 31 14.73 9.01 -0.99
N GLN A 32 15.75 9.42 -0.25
CA GLN A 32 16.05 8.84 1.06
C GLN A 32 14.93 9.18 2.05
N GLY A 33 14.69 8.31 3.03
CA GLY A 33 13.67 8.54 4.04
C GLY A 33 13.07 7.27 4.60
N ARG A 34 11.93 7.44 5.27
CA ARG A 34 11.15 6.35 5.83
C ARG A 34 9.83 6.22 5.09
N TYR A 35 9.43 4.99 4.81
CA TYR A 35 8.26 4.65 4.05
C TYR A 35 7.43 3.61 4.80
N ALA A 36 6.13 3.81 4.82
CA ALA A 36 5.19 2.74 5.12
C ALA A 36 4.84 2.05 3.81
N VAL A 37 4.83 0.72 3.81
CA VAL A 37 4.51 -0.09 2.64
C VAL A 37 3.42 -1.07 3.01
N MET A 38 2.36 -1.08 2.22
CA MET A 38 1.29 -2.07 2.31
C MET A 38 1.34 -2.92 1.05
N THR A 39 1.37 -4.24 1.17
CA THR A 39 1.31 -5.13 0.00
C THR A 39 0.23 -6.17 0.15
N MET A 40 -0.32 -6.59 -0.99
CA MET A 40 -1.31 -7.65 -1.05
C MET A 40 -1.27 -8.41 -2.37
N GLY A 41 -1.75 -9.64 -2.35
CA GLY A 41 -1.90 -10.46 -3.53
C GLY A 41 -1.83 -11.94 -3.19
N THR A 42 -1.08 -12.71 -3.97
CA THR A 42 -0.97 -14.16 -3.78
C THR A 42 0.47 -14.67 -3.94
N VAL A 43 0.74 -15.79 -3.28
CA VAL A 43 1.97 -16.59 -3.47
C VAL A 43 1.56 -18.02 -3.77
N LYS A 44 2.20 -18.61 -4.77
CA LYS A 44 2.09 -20.03 -5.10
C LYS A 44 3.15 -20.82 -4.35
N GLU A 45 2.72 -21.70 -3.45
CA GLU A 45 3.55 -22.66 -2.74
C GLU A 45 3.17 -24.07 -3.20
N GLN A 46 4.09 -24.76 -3.86
CA GLN A 46 3.85 -26.09 -4.44
C GLN A 46 2.59 -26.11 -5.34
N LEU A 47 1.53 -26.78 -4.90
CA LEU A 47 0.25 -26.94 -5.61
C LEU A 47 -0.85 -25.99 -5.13
N ARG A 48 -0.56 -25.07 -4.18
CA ARG A 48 -1.55 -24.18 -3.59
C ARG A 48 -1.19 -22.72 -3.81
N THR A 49 -2.19 -21.91 -4.14
CA THR A 49 -2.08 -20.45 -4.18
C THR A 49 -2.69 -19.90 -2.90
N SER A 50 -1.88 -19.21 -2.10
CA SER A 50 -2.28 -18.64 -0.82
C SER A 50 -2.39 -17.12 -0.95
N PRO A 51 -3.47 -16.50 -0.45
CA PRO A 51 -3.51 -15.05 -0.33
C PRO A 51 -2.41 -14.59 0.61
N THR A 52 -1.80 -13.46 0.29
CA THR A 52 -0.65 -12.92 1.00
C THR A 52 -0.82 -11.43 1.17
N ALA A 53 -0.53 -10.92 2.36
CA ALA A 53 -0.47 -9.49 2.64
C ALA A 53 0.66 -9.18 3.62
N SER A 54 1.19 -7.96 3.55
CA SER A 54 2.21 -7.52 4.48
C SER A 54 2.16 -6.01 4.71
N LEU A 55 2.60 -5.61 5.89
CA LEU A 55 2.96 -4.24 6.21
C LEU A 55 4.47 -4.17 6.40
N ARG A 56 5.08 -3.08 5.94
CA ARG A 56 6.49 -2.80 6.19
C ARG A 56 6.69 -1.34 6.59
N GLN A 57 7.61 -1.12 7.52
CA GLN A 57 8.22 0.18 7.73
C GLN A 57 9.65 0.09 7.22
N GLU A 58 9.91 0.72 6.07
CA GLU A 58 11.18 0.64 5.36
C GLU A 58 11.92 1.98 5.40
N ARG A 59 13.24 1.93 5.56
CA ARG A 59 14.12 3.11 5.49
C ARG A 59 15.07 2.95 4.31
N TRP A 60 15.11 3.98 3.46
CA TRP A 60 16.11 4.13 2.41
C TRP A 60 17.19 5.08 2.91
N LEU A 61 18.40 4.56 2.99
CA LEU A 61 19.58 5.22 3.54
C LEU A 61 20.52 5.67 2.40
N PRO A 62 21.50 6.54 2.71
CA PRO A 62 22.56 6.86 1.75
C PRO A 62 23.23 5.61 1.16
N GLY A 63 23.70 5.73 -0.09
CA GLY A 63 24.35 4.62 -0.79
C GLY A 63 23.41 3.51 -1.26
N GLY A 64 22.09 3.71 -1.19
CA GLY A 64 21.11 2.72 -1.64
C GLY A 64 20.89 1.58 -0.66
N VAL A 65 21.27 1.73 0.61
CA VAL A 65 21.03 0.72 1.65
C VAL A 65 19.59 0.79 2.13
N ILE A 66 18.98 -0.38 2.35
CA ILE A 66 17.66 -0.53 2.96
C ILE A 66 17.79 -1.15 4.35
N SER A 67 17.01 -0.66 5.30
CA SER A 67 16.71 -1.36 6.55
C SER A 67 15.22 -1.27 6.85
N GLY A 68 14.60 -2.33 7.35
CA GLY A 68 13.19 -2.27 7.69
C GLY A 68 12.72 -3.32 8.67
N GLU A 69 11.45 -3.22 9.01
CA GLU A 69 10.68 -4.20 9.76
C GLU A 69 9.42 -4.52 8.97
N LEU A 70 8.99 -5.77 9.02
CA LEU A 70 7.76 -6.22 8.39
C LEU A 70 6.96 -7.17 9.27
N THR A 71 5.64 -7.15 9.07
CA THR A 71 4.73 -8.23 9.46
C THR A 71 4.02 -8.69 8.20
N GLU A 72 3.99 -10.00 7.97
CA GLU A 72 3.30 -10.58 6.82
C GLU A 72 2.44 -11.78 7.21
N ARG A 73 1.49 -12.04 6.33
CA ARG A 73 0.62 -13.20 6.37
C ARG A 73 0.61 -13.90 5.03
N VAL A 74 0.75 -15.22 5.09
CA VAL A 74 0.58 -16.14 3.96
C VAL A 74 -0.51 -17.12 4.36
N GLY A 75 -1.70 -16.91 3.81
CA GLY A 75 -2.93 -17.58 4.23
C GLY A 75 -3.18 -17.41 5.73
N ARG A 76 -3.13 -18.52 6.46
CA ARG A 76 -3.41 -18.56 7.92
C ARG A 76 -2.17 -18.30 8.78
N SER A 77 -0.98 -18.32 8.19
CA SER A 77 0.28 -18.18 8.90
C SER A 77 0.71 -16.72 8.95
N SER A 78 1.23 -16.27 10.09
CA SER A 78 1.84 -14.96 10.25
C SER A 78 3.31 -15.08 10.64
N ARG A 79 4.12 -14.13 10.18
CA ARG A 79 5.51 -13.97 10.59
C ARG A 79 5.91 -12.50 10.55
N SER A 80 6.88 -12.14 11.38
CA SER A 80 7.45 -10.80 11.43
C SER A 80 8.96 -10.88 11.50
N ALA A 81 9.64 -9.86 10.95
CA ALA A 81 11.09 -9.78 10.99
C ALA A 81 11.59 -8.36 10.73
N THR A 82 12.80 -8.10 11.21
CA THR A 82 13.65 -7.04 10.68
C THR A 82 14.45 -7.54 9.48
N TYR A 83 14.80 -6.64 8.57
CA TYR A 83 15.54 -6.99 7.36
C TYR A 83 16.47 -5.86 6.90
N GLN A 84 17.39 -6.23 6.02
CA GLN A 84 18.26 -5.31 5.30
C GLN A 84 18.16 -5.57 3.79
N GLY A 85 18.69 -4.66 2.99
CA GLY A 85 18.63 -4.80 1.55
C GLY A 85 19.29 -3.65 0.80
N THR A 86 19.01 -3.58 -0.49
CA THR A 86 19.49 -2.54 -1.38
C THR A 86 18.40 -2.01 -2.29
N VAL A 87 18.49 -0.73 -2.63
CA VAL A 87 17.68 -0.05 -3.64
C VAL A 87 18.61 0.46 -4.74
N THR A 88 18.32 0.07 -5.98
CA THR A 88 19.11 0.43 -7.15
C THR A 88 18.19 1.00 -8.22
N LEU A 89 18.56 2.13 -8.82
CA LEU A 89 17.83 2.67 -9.96
C LEU A 89 18.00 1.76 -11.18
N VAL A 90 16.90 1.33 -11.80
CA VAL A 90 16.88 0.45 -12.97
C VAL A 90 16.00 1.07 -14.06
N GLY A 91 16.60 1.90 -14.93
CA GLY A 91 15.87 2.64 -15.95
C GLY A 91 15.26 3.95 -15.43
N THR A 92 14.24 4.46 -16.14
CA THR A 92 13.65 5.78 -15.85
C THR A 92 12.56 5.68 -14.79
N CYS A 93 12.76 6.34 -13.65
CA CYS A 93 11.79 6.35 -12.53
C CYS A 93 11.36 4.99 -12.02
N LEU A 94 12.27 4.02 -12.07
CA LEU A 94 12.05 2.68 -11.59
C LEU A 94 13.23 2.27 -10.73
N VAL A 95 12.95 1.71 -9.56
CA VAL A 95 13.97 1.13 -8.69
C VAL A 95 13.72 -0.35 -8.51
N ARG A 96 14.81 -1.11 -8.42
CA ARG A 96 14.84 -2.48 -7.97
C ARG A 96 15.20 -2.49 -6.50
N LEU A 97 14.39 -3.18 -5.72
CA LEU A 97 14.65 -3.40 -4.30
C LEU A 97 14.95 -4.88 -4.08
N GLU A 98 16.07 -5.17 -3.45
CA GLU A 98 16.43 -6.52 -3.01
C GLU A 98 16.51 -6.54 -1.49
N ARG A 99 15.69 -7.38 -0.86
CA ARG A 99 15.61 -7.53 0.60
C ARG A 99 16.09 -8.90 1.00
N GLN A 100 16.91 -8.95 2.05
CA GLN A 100 17.31 -10.18 2.71
C GLN A 100 16.44 -10.39 3.95
N LEU A 101 15.47 -11.30 3.85
CA LEU A 101 14.59 -11.68 4.95
C LEU A 101 15.11 -12.97 5.62
N PRO A 102 14.70 -13.28 6.86
CA PRO A 102 15.06 -14.53 7.52
C PRO A 102 14.61 -15.80 6.77
N TRP A 103 13.57 -15.68 5.94
CA TRP A 103 13.03 -16.78 5.12
C TRP A 103 13.44 -16.70 3.64
N GLY A 104 14.38 -15.82 3.29
CA GLY A 104 14.96 -15.77 1.95
C GLY A 104 15.02 -14.38 1.33
N ARG A 105 15.53 -14.34 0.11
CA ARG A 105 15.65 -13.10 -0.67
C ARG A 105 14.31 -12.74 -1.31
N GLN A 106 13.87 -11.50 -1.15
CA GLN A 106 12.72 -10.93 -1.84
C GLN A 106 13.18 -9.85 -2.81
N VAL A 107 12.63 -9.84 -4.03
CA VAL A 107 12.94 -8.82 -5.04
C VAL A 107 11.64 -8.17 -5.49
N SER A 108 11.61 -6.84 -5.52
CA SER A 108 10.48 -6.08 -6.05
C SER A 108 10.99 -4.92 -6.90
N GLU A 109 10.14 -4.40 -7.77
CA GLU A 109 10.37 -3.14 -8.48
C GLU A 109 9.35 -2.11 -8.05
N ALA A 110 9.76 -0.85 -7.88
CA ALA A 110 8.88 0.25 -7.50
C ALA A 110 9.02 1.43 -8.45
N VAL A 111 7.87 2.00 -8.84
CA VAL A 111 7.82 3.21 -9.65
C VAL A 111 7.96 4.44 -8.75
N LEU A 112 8.80 5.37 -9.19
CA LEU A 112 9.06 6.65 -8.53
C LEU A 112 8.21 7.76 -9.14
N ASP A 113 7.79 8.70 -8.31
CA ASP A 113 7.26 9.97 -8.79
C ASP A 113 8.38 10.94 -9.22
N GLY A 114 8.03 12.11 -9.75
CA GLY A 114 9.00 13.12 -10.19
C GLY A 114 9.94 13.64 -9.07
N LYS A 115 9.63 13.37 -7.80
CA LYS A 115 10.44 13.73 -6.63
C LYS A 115 11.30 12.55 -6.14
N GLY A 116 11.32 11.43 -6.86
CA GLY A 116 12.07 10.23 -6.50
C GLY A 116 11.40 9.40 -5.40
N ARG A 117 10.12 9.62 -5.08
CA ARG A 117 9.40 8.89 -4.04
C ARG A 117 8.71 7.65 -4.62
N PRO A 118 8.84 6.46 -4.02
CA PRO A 118 8.07 5.30 -4.46
C PRO A 118 6.58 5.52 -4.21
N LEU A 119 5.75 5.10 -5.18
CA LEU A 119 4.29 5.13 -5.04
C LEU A 119 3.68 3.72 -5.06
N TYR A 120 4.07 2.92 -6.04
CA TYR A 120 3.59 1.57 -6.22
C TYR A 120 4.74 0.62 -6.51
N SER A 121 4.58 -0.65 -6.15
CA SER A 121 5.55 -1.69 -6.45
C SER A 121 4.90 -3.00 -6.87
N LEU A 122 5.69 -3.83 -7.53
CA LEU A 122 5.34 -5.20 -7.88
C LEU A 122 6.44 -6.14 -7.39
N ASP A 123 6.04 -7.25 -6.75
CA ASP A 123 6.98 -8.33 -6.42
C ASP A 123 7.41 -9.06 -7.71
N ARG A 124 8.68 -9.49 -7.75
CA ARG A 124 9.29 -10.14 -8.91
C ARG A 124 9.69 -11.59 -8.62
N GLY A 125 9.29 -12.14 -7.48
CA GLY A 125 9.48 -13.54 -7.14
C GLY A 125 8.65 -14.45 -8.05
N ALA A 126 9.23 -15.58 -8.46
CA ALA A 126 8.48 -16.59 -9.21
C ALA A 126 7.28 -17.11 -8.40
N GLY A 127 6.12 -17.23 -9.04
CA GLY A 127 4.89 -17.67 -8.37
C GLY A 127 4.27 -16.63 -7.44
N THR A 128 4.73 -15.38 -7.48
CA THR A 128 4.15 -14.28 -6.70
C THR A 128 3.36 -13.35 -7.61
N VAL A 129 2.21 -12.87 -7.11
CA VAL A 129 1.44 -11.79 -7.73
C VAL A 129 1.07 -10.84 -6.61
N ILE A 130 1.99 -9.95 -6.25
CA ILE A 130 1.83 -9.03 -5.12
C ILE A 130 2.08 -7.60 -5.60
N THR A 131 1.11 -6.73 -5.34
CA THR A 131 1.26 -5.29 -5.54
C THR A 131 1.52 -4.61 -4.20
N GLY A 132 2.18 -3.45 -4.24
CA GLY A 132 2.47 -2.65 -3.07
C GLY A 132 2.11 -1.19 -3.26
N ARG A 133 1.71 -0.55 -2.16
CA ARG A 133 1.47 0.89 -2.05
C ARG A 133 2.42 1.48 -1.03
N TRP A 134 3.02 2.61 -1.38
CA TRP A 134 4.05 3.28 -0.61
C TRP A 134 3.57 4.64 -0.12
N LEU A 135 3.87 4.96 1.13
CA LEU A 135 3.60 6.26 1.71
C LEU A 135 4.84 6.79 2.43
N PRO A 136 5.32 8.00 2.08
CA PRO A 136 6.41 8.62 2.84
C PRO A 136 5.95 8.95 4.25
N MET A 137 6.85 8.71 5.21
CA MET A 137 6.68 9.01 6.62
C MET A 137 7.63 10.15 7.03
N ALA A 138 7.10 11.12 7.77
CA ALA A 138 7.92 12.10 8.46
C ALA A 138 8.78 11.43 9.55
N PRO A 139 9.94 11.99 9.95
CA PRO A 139 10.79 11.45 11.01
C PRO A 139 10.13 11.49 12.40
N GLY A 140 10.69 10.75 13.36
CA GLY A 140 10.23 10.68 14.76
C GLY A 140 9.41 9.44 15.10
N SER A 141 8.92 9.35 16.34
CA SER A 141 7.99 8.31 16.81
C SER A 141 6.53 8.73 16.60
N CYS A 142 5.61 7.77 16.63
CA CYS A 142 4.18 8.05 16.59
C CYS A 142 3.58 8.07 17.99
N LYS A 143 2.44 8.75 18.13
CA LYS A 143 1.58 8.73 19.32
C LYS A 143 0.19 8.28 18.91
N ALA A 144 -0.54 7.63 19.82
CA ALA A 144 -1.93 7.25 19.54
C ALA A 144 -2.80 8.49 19.22
N ALA A 145 -2.50 9.62 19.87
CA ALA A 145 -3.14 10.91 19.62
C ALA A 145 -2.89 11.46 18.20
N ASP A 146 -1.87 10.95 17.46
CA ASP A 146 -1.64 11.37 16.07
C ASP A 146 -2.82 11.00 15.16
N LEU A 147 -3.64 10.02 15.55
CA LEU A 147 -4.87 9.61 14.84
C LEU A 147 -6.13 10.36 15.28
N ASN A 148 -6.09 11.20 16.33
CA ASN A 148 -7.28 11.89 16.85
C ASN A 148 -8.04 12.63 15.75
N GLY A 149 -9.35 12.38 15.62
CA GLY A 149 -10.18 12.93 14.56
C GLY A 149 -10.96 11.86 13.80
N THR A 150 -11.39 12.19 12.59
CA THR A 150 -12.09 11.25 11.70
C THR A 150 -11.10 10.63 10.72
N VAL A 151 -11.27 9.34 10.50
CA VAL A 151 -10.46 8.53 9.59
C VAL A 151 -11.40 7.72 8.70
N LEU A 152 -11.11 7.67 7.40
CA LEU A 152 -11.90 6.95 6.39
C LEU A 152 -11.04 5.83 5.79
N SER A 153 -11.61 4.63 5.65
CA SER A 153 -10.89 3.47 5.13
C SER A 153 -11.51 2.90 3.87
N SER A 154 -10.64 2.28 3.08
CA SER A 154 -11.03 1.27 2.10
C SER A 154 -10.08 0.09 2.24
N GLN A 155 -10.67 -1.09 2.37
CA GLN A 155 -9.96 -2.36 2.45
C GLN A 155 -10.52 -3.37 1.48
N VAL A 156 -9.64 -4.28 1.11
CA VAL A 156 -9.93 -5.50 0.37
C VAL A 156 -9.17 -6.64 1.03
N GLY A 157 -9.76 -7.82 1.03
CA GLY A 157 -9.22 -8.96 1.75
C GLY A 157 -9.83 -10.27 1.30
N MET A 158 -9.56 -11.32 2.07
CA MET A 158 -10.04 -12.67 1.84
C MET A 158 -10.48 -13.29 3.16
N ASN A 159 -11.67 -13.89 3.20
CA ASN A 159 -12.11 -14.75 4.31
C ASN A 159 -11.81 -16.21 3.96
N GLY A 160 -11.29 -16.95 4.91
CA GLY A 160 -10.93 -18.36 4.82
C GLY A 160 -12.03 -19.23 5.39
N GLN A 161 -12.87 -19.80 4.54
CA GLN A 161 -13.97 -20.69 4.92
C GLN A 161 -13.94 -21.98 4.10
N ASN A 162 -14.31 -23.11 4.73
CA ASN A 162 -14.43 -24.42 4.06
C ASN A 162 -13.20 -24.85 3.23
N GLY A 163 -11.99 -24.51 3.70
CA GLY A 163 -10.74 -24.81 3.00
C GLY A 163 -10.42 -23.92 1.79
N GLY A 164 -11.29 -22.97 1.45
CA GLY A 164 -11.09 -21.97 0.40
C GLY A 164 -10.93 -20.55 0.95
N TRP A 165 -10.63 -19.62 0.05
CA TRP A 165 -10.55 -18.18 0.32
C TRP A 165 -11.56 -17.45 -0.56
N THR A 166 -12.43 -16.65 0.04
CA THR A 166 -13.43 -15.84 -0.65
C THR A 166 -13.10 -14.36 -0.49
N PRO A 167 -13.28 -13.53 -1.53
CA PRO A 167 -12.95 -12.11 -1.44
C PRO A 167 -13.92 -11.37 -0.52
N ASN A 168 -13.39 -10.36 0.17
CA ASN A 168 -14.17 -9.35 0.87
C ASN A 168 -13.70 -7.93 0.57
N ALA A 169 -14.58 -6.99 0.85
CA ALA A 169 -14.28 -5.57 0.83
C ALA A 169 -15.01 -4.88 1.97
N VAL A 170 -14.38 -3.86 2.55
CA VAL A 170 -15.03 -3.02 3.56
C VAL A 170 -14.61 -1.57 3.33
N VAL A 171 -15.54 -0.66 3.54
CA VAL A 171 -15.26 0.77 3.70
C VAL A 171 -15.74 1.21 5.06
N GLN A 172 -14.98 2.04 5.75
CA GLN A 172 -15.26 2.38 7.14
C GLN A 172 -15.11 3.88 7.37
N ARG A 173 -15.85 4.36 8.36
CA ARG A 173 -15.66 5.67 8.97
C ARG A 173 -15.43 5.49 10.46
N GLU A 174 -14.33 6.05 10.93
CA GLU A 174 -13.86 5.90 12.30
C GLU A 174 -13.69 7.26 12.96
N GLN A 175 -14.04 7.32 14.23
CA GLN A 175 -13.75 8.41 15.13
C GLN A 175 -12.72 7.96 16.15
N TRP A 176 -11.58 8.64 16.14
CA TRP A 176 -10.43 8.34 16.99
C TRP A 176 -10.27 9.36 18.11
N ARG A 177 -9.91 8.86 19.29
CA ARG A 177 -9.49 9.66 20.45
C ARG A 177 -8.53 8.87 21.33
N ASP A 178 -7.29 9.30 21.39
CA ASP A 178 -6.21 8.83 22.25
C ASP A 178 -6.07 7.30 22.24
N GLY A 179 -6.08 6.75 21.03
CA GLY A 179 -5.96 5.31 20.77
C GLY A 179 -7.27 4.54 20.90
N SER A 180 -8.36 5.13 21.39
CA SER A 180 -9.69 4.53 21.30
C SER A 180 -10.33 4.86 19.94
N VAL A 181 -11.07 3.91 19.39
CA VAL A 181 -11.81 4.06 18.13
C VAL A 181 -13.27 3.65 18.32
N GLN A 182 -14.16 4.38 17.64
CA GLN A 182 -15.54 3.99 17.40
C GLN A 182 -15.80 4.15 15.91
N GLY A 183 -16.41 3.16 15.27
CA GLY A 183 -16.57 3.16 13.82
C GLY A 183 -17.84 2.51 13.33
N VAL A 184 -18.10 2.72 12.05
CA VAL A 184 -19.09 2.01 11.25
C VAL A 184 -18.42 1.45 10.02
N ALA A 185 -18.69 0.19 9.73
CA ALA A 185 -18.18 -0.54 8.58
C ALA A 185 -19.32 -0.91 7.63
N LEU A 186 -19.13 -0.66 6.35
CA LEU A 186 -19.93 -1.22 5.26
C LEU A 186 -19.11 -2.37 4.67
N ALA A 187 -19.51 -3.61 4.96
CA ALA A 187 -18.80 -4.81 4.54
C ALA A 187 -19.53 -5.51 3.40
N SER A 188 -18.78 -6.14 2.51
CA SER A 188 -19.27 -7.05 1.49
C SER A 188 -18.43 -8.32 1.53
N ASN A 189 -19.02 -9.41 2.00
CA ASN A 189 -18.38 -10.73 2.08
C ASN A 189 -18.99 -11.63 1.00
N ASN A 190 -18.20 -12.00 -0.01
CA ASN A 190 -18.69 -12.78 -1.16
C ASN A 190 -19.96 -12.19 -1.80
N GLY A 191 -20.06 -10.85 -1.86
CA GLY A 191 -21.21 -10.13 -2.41
C GLY A 191 -22.39 -9.91 -1.45
N VAL A 192 -22.34 -10.46 -0.23
CA VAL A 192 -23.35 -10.22 0.80
C VAL A 192 -22.96 -9.00 1.63
N GLY A 193 -23.81 -7.98 1.58
CA GLY A 193 -23.61 -6.71 2.26
C GLY A 193 -24.02 -6.74 3.74
N GLU A 194 -23.25 -6.07 4.58
CA GLU A 194 -23.56 -5.83 5.99
C GLU A 194 -23.13 -4.42 6.41
N THR A 195 -23.88 -3.81 7.33
CA THR A 195 -23.46 -2.59 8.04
C THR A 195 -23.34 -2.90 9.52
N VAL A 196 -22.17 -2.62 10.09
CA VAL A 196 -21.88 -2.97 11.48
C VAL A 196 -21.15 -1.83 12.20
N GLY A 197 -21.60 -1.53 13.41
CA GLY A 197 -20.89 -0.62 14.32
C GLY A 197 -19.84 -1.38 15.11
N TYR A 198 -18.75 -0.72 15.48
CA TYR A 198 -17.70 -1.32 16.29
C TYR A 198 -16.99 -0.29 17.18
N SER A 199 -16.25 -0.80 18.16
CA SER A 199 -15.36 0.00 18.99
C SER A 199 -14.07 -0.77 19.26
N GLY A 200 -12.99 -0.06 19.56
CA GLY A 200 -11.70 -0.70 19.72
C GLY A 200 -10.65 0.16 20.38
N ARG A 201 -9.45 -0.40 20.47
CA ARG A 201 -8.29 0.27 21.06
C ARG A 201 -6.99 -0.12 20.35
N LEU A 202 -6.22 0.90 20.01
CA LEU A 202 -4.84 0.82 19.54
C LEU A 202 -3.87 0.96 20.70
N THR A 203 -2.95 0.01 20.82
CA THR A 203 -1.81 0.07 21.73
C THR A 203 -0.53 0.11 20.89
N LEU A 204 0.24 1.19 21.00
CA LEU A 204 1.49 1.35 20.26
C LEU A 204 2.65 0.64 20.94
N ASP A 205 3.55 0.12 20.13
CA ASP A 205 4.85 -0.35 20.58
C ASP A 205 5.71 0.82 21.06
N ALA A 206 6.61 0.55 22.01
CA ALA A 206 7.47 1.57 22.57
C ALA A 206 8.33 2.25 21.48
N ASN A 207 8.31 3.59 21.47
CA ASN A 207 9.14 4.44 20.60
C ASN A 207 9.02 4.16 19.09
N GLY A 208 7.89 3.58 18.63
CA GLY A 208 7.66 3.19 17.24
C GLY A 208 6.46 3.88 16.59
N CYS A 209 6.11 3.41 15.40
CA CYS A 209 4.84 3.69 14.73
C CYS A 209 3.98 2.44 14.53
N TRP A 210 4.45 1.31 15.04
CA TRP A 210 3.71 0.07 15.06
C TRP A 210 2.84 -0.03 16.31
N GLY A 211 1.77 -0.82 16.22
CA GLY A 211 0.93 -1.15 17.34
C GLY A 211 -0.04 -2.29 17.04
N ASN A 212 -0.80 -2.69 18.05
CA ASN A 212 -1.88 -3.66 17.91
C ASN A 212 -3.22 -2.97 18.13
N LEU A 213 -4.15 -3.22 17.21
CA LEU A 213 -5.52 -2.72 17.26
C LEU A 213 -6.45 -3.91 17.48
N THR A 214 -7.26 -3.84 18.53
CA THR A 214 -8.35 -4.79 18.76
C THR A 214 -9.66 -4.04 18.69
N GLU A 215 -10.56 -4.54 17.86
CA GLU A 215 -11.91 -4.02 17.68
C GLU A 215 -12.93 -5.08 18.06
N ARG A 216 -14.12 -4.65 18.43
CA ARG A 216 -15.27 -5.50 18.71
C ARG A 216 -16.50 -4.88 18.09
N ASP A 217 -17.20 -5.68 17.29
CA ASP A 217 -18.44 -5.27 16.66
C ASP A 217 -19.64 -5.31 17.63
N THR A 218 -20.80 -4.84 17.17
CA THR A 218 -22.05 -4.88 17.95
C THR A 218 -22.57 -6.29 18.24
N LYS A 219 -22.07 -7.31 17.53
CA LYS A 219 -22.38 -8.74 17.77
C LYS A 219 -21.42 -9.37 18.79
N GLY A 220 -20.43 -8.62 19.26
CA GLY A 220 -19.42 -9.09 20.20
C GLY A 220 -18.28 -9.88 19.54
N VAL A 221 -18.18 -9.91 18.21
CA VAL A 221 -17.06 -10.53 17.49
C VAL A 221 -15.84 -9.61 17.62
N ALA A 222 -14.70 -10.19 18.01
CA ALA A 222 -13.45 -9.47 18.11
C ALA A 222 -12.65 -9.60 16.81
N TYR A 223 -12.03 -8.51 16.39
CA TYR A 223 -11.14 -8.43 15.23
C TYR A 223 -9.80 -7.86 15.68
N ASN A 224 -8.72 -8.50 15.24
CA ASN A 224 -7.37 -8.19 15.72
C ASN A 224 -6.47 -7.80 14.56
N TYR A 225 -5.69 -6.75 14.73
CA TYR A 225 -4.87 -6.19 13.68
C TYR A 225 -3.49 -5.79 14.19
N ARG A 226 -2.49 -6.02 13.35
CA ARG A 226 -1.22 -5.30 13.41
C ARG A 226 -1.38 -3.99 12.64
N ALA A 227 -1.06 -2.87 13.26
CA ALA A 227 -1.22 -1.53 12.67
C ALA A 227 0.13 -0.80 12.54
N LEU A 228 0.27 -0.02 11.48
CA LEU A 228 1.40 0.88 11.22
C LEU A 228 0.86 2.29 10.96
N ILE A 229 1.04 3.20 11.92
CA ILE A 229 0.69 4.61 11.76
C ILE A 229 1.62 5.26 10.73
N VAL A 230 1.03 5.93 9.74
CA VAL A 230 1.77 6.66 8.72
C VAL A 230 2.00 8.08 9.18
N LYS A 231 3.14 8.31 9.83
CA LYS A 231 3.51 9.62 10.40
C LYS A 231 3.59 10.70 9.32
N GLY A 232 2.82 11.77 9.49
CA GLY A 232 2.93 13.03 8.75
C GLY A 232 3.68 14.11 9.54
N ARG A 233 3.80 15.30 8.96
CA ARG A 233 4.50 16.43 9.61
C ARG A 233 3.70 17.05 10.77
N ALA A 234 2.37 16.99 10.72
CA ALA A 234 1.46 17.63 11.68
C ALA A 234 0.49 16.62 12.34
N GLY A 235 0.93 15.36 12.52
CA GLY A 235 0.10 14.26 13.00
C GLY A 235 0.20 13.04 12.09
N ALA A 236 -0.71 12.08 12.19
CA ALA A 236 -0.76 10.94 11.28
C ALA A 236 -1.50 11.32 9.99
N ARG A 237 -1.07 10.74 8.88
CA ARG A 237 -1.81 10.77 7.60
C ARG A 237 -2.92 9.71 7.56
N GLY A 238 -2.94 8.85 8.58
CA GLY A 238 -3.71 7.62 8.65
C GLY A 238 -2.85 6.44 9.13
N TYR A 239 -3.30 5.21 8.92
CA TYR A 239 -2.54 4.01 9.25
C TYR A 239 -2.83 2.88 8.26
N PHE A 240 -1.86 1.97 8.12
CA PHE A 240 -2.10 0.66 7.51
C PHE A 240 -2.41 -0.36 8.59
N TYR A 241 -3.20 -1.38 8.26
CA TYR A 241 -3.45 -2.50 9.15
C TYR A 241 -3.46 -3.82 8.38
N LEU A 242 -3.08 -4.89 9.09
CA LEU A 242 -3.11 -6.26 8.63
C LEU A 242 -3.81 -7.09 9.70
N GLN A 243 -4.92 -7.72 9.32
CA GLN A 243 -5.67 -8.57 10.23
C GLN A 243 -4.85 -9.79 10.64
N SER A 244 -4.83 -10.10 11.93
CA SER A 244 -4.09 -11.22 12.52
C SER A 244 -4.96 -12.45 12.77
N ASP A 245 -6.29 -12.34 12.63
CA ASP A 245 -7.21 -13.47 12.82
C ASP A 245 -6.99 -14.55 11.74
N PRO A 246 -6.68 -15.82 12.10
CA PRO A 246 -6.22 -16.82 11.12
C PRO A 246 -7.19 -17.08 9.97
N ALA A 247 -8.49 -16.91 10.19
CA ALA A 247 -9.51 -17.09 9.19
C ALA A 247 -9.67 -15.90 8.24
N ASP A 248 -9.06 -14.74 8.50
CA ASP A 248 -9.34 -13.52 7.73
C ASP A 248 -8.05 -12.83 7.36
N LEU A 249 -7.79 -12.64 6.07
CA LEU A 249 -6.62 -11.93 5.57
C LEU A 249 -7.07 -10.63 4.93
N THR A 250 -7.04 -9.58 5.73
CA THR A 250 -7.44 -8.24 5.32
C THR A 250 -6.26 -7.30 5.46
N VAL A 251 -6.06 -6.44 4.47
CA VAL A 251 -5.13 -5.32 4.56
C VAL A 251 -5.79 -4.06 4.03
N GLY A 252 -5.62 -2.96 4.74
CA GLY A 252 -6.30 -1.73 4.43
C GLY A 252 -5.45 -0.50 4.68
N TRP A 253 -5.84 0.57 4.00
CA TRP A 253 -5.29 1.90 4.19
C TRP A 253 -6.41 2.81 4.62
N LEU A 254 -6.17 3.53 5.71
CA LEU A 254 -7.06 4.58 6.15
C LEU A 254 -6.42 5.93 5.94
N VAL A 255 -7.21 6.86 5.42
CA VAL A 255 -6.82 8.26 5.22
C VAL A 255 -7.51 9.08 6.31
N ARG A 256 -6.75 9.98 6.93
CA ARG A 256 -7.33 11.02 7.78
C ARG A 256 -8.02 12.07 6.91
N ASP A 257 -9.28 12.37 7.23
CA ASP A 257 -10.04 13.47 6.62
C ASP A 257 -9.48 14.84 7.03
#